data_AF-S0G7T3-F1
#
_entry.id   AF-S0G7T3-F1
#
_cell.length_a   1.000
_cell.length_b   1.000
_cell.length_c   1.000
_cell.angle_alpha   90.00
_cell.angle_beta   90.00
_cell.angle_gamma   90.00
#
_symmetry.space_group_name_H-M   'P 1'
#
loop_
_entity.id
_entity.type
_entity.pdbx_description
1 polymer ?
#
loop_
_entity_poly.entity_id
_entity_poly.type
_entity_poly.pdbx_seq_one_letter_code
_entity_poly.pdbx_strand_id
1 'polypeptide(L)' 'MAATIIGRVKSGKGKSYEVKWDQSNRDVYVSWGGWSHIGKASSANEAMNKAEAWLYNK' A
#
# COMPACT_ATOMS: atom_id res chain seq x y z
N MET A 1 -9.68 -11.55 8.80
CA MET A 1 -10.26 -10.64 7.78
C MET A 1 -9.36 -10.65 6.57
N ALA A 2 -9.89 -10.38 5.39
CA ALA A 2 -9.10 -10.32 4.15
C ALA A 2 -8.54 -8.91 3.94
N ALA A 3 -7.35 -8.82 3.32
CA ALA A 3 -6.78 -7.56 2.90
C ALA A 3 -7.74 -6.80 1.97
N THR A 4 -8.19 -5.62 2.40
CA THR A 4 -9.11 -4.78 1.64
C THR A 4 -8.31 -3.74 0.86
N ILE A 5 -8.77 -3.39 -0.34
CA ILE A 5 -8.18 -2.27 -1.07
C ILE A 5 -8.63 -1.00 -0.36
N ILE A 6 -7.67 -0.29 0.22
CA ILE A 6 -7.91 0.94 0.98
C ILE A 6 -7.78 2.19 0.10
N GLY A 7 -7.13 2.07 -1.06
CA GLY A 7 -6.94 3.20 -1.96
C GLY A 7 -5.92 2.92 -3.05
N ARG A 8 -5.55 3.99 -3.76
CA ARG A 8 -4.51 3.98 -4.80
C ARG A 8 -3.55 5.13 -4.52
N VAL A 9 -2.25 4.88 -4.63
CA VAL A 9 -1.19 5.89 -4.45
C VAL A 9 -0.41 6.04 -5.75
N LYS A 10 0.19 7.22 -5.94
CA LYS A 10 0.92 7.56 -7.17
C LYS A 10 2.42 7.42 -6.93
N SER A 11 3.10 6.72 -7.82
CA SER A 11 4.57 6.71 -7.87
C SER A 11 5.09 8.04 -8.41
N GLY A 12 6.33 8.38 -8.06
CA GLY A 12 7.04 9.54 -8.62
C GLY A 12 7.10 9.56 -10.16
N LYS A 13 6.96 8.40 -10.81
CA LYS A 13 6.88 8.25 -12.28
C LYS A 13 5.49 8.51 -12.87
N GLY A 14 4.51 8.91 -12.04
CA GLY A 14 3.16 9.26 -12.47
C GLY A 14 2.19 8.09 -12.60
N LYS A 15 2.61 6.85 -12.30
CA LYS A 15 1.74 5.66 -12.33
C LYS A 15 1.02 5.49 -11.00
N SER A 16 -0.26 5.11 -11.06
CA SER A 16 -1.07 4.83 -9.88
C SER A 16 -1.09 3.33 -9.58
N TYR A 17 -0.96 2.98 -8.31
CA TYR A 17 -0.91 1.59 -7.84
C TYR A 17 -1.89 1.39 -6.68
N GLU A 18 -2.57 0.25 -6.69
CA GLU A 18 -3.52 -0.12 -5.63
C GLU A 18 -2.80 -0.48 -4.34
N VAL A 19 -3.36 -0.02 -3.23
CA VAL A 19 -2.89 -0.34 -1.89
C VAL A 19 -3.95 -1.19 -1.23
N LYS A 20 -3.54 -2.35 -0.76
CA LYS A 20 -4.35 -3.18 0.12
C LYS A 20 -3.78 -3.21 1.53
N TRP A 21 -4.66 -3.25 2.50
CA TRP A 21 -4.29 -3.35 3.90
C TRP A 21 -5.13 -4.43 4.58
N ASP A 22 -4.45 -5.26 5.34
CA ASP A 22 -5.06 -6.32 6.12
C ASP A 22 -5.22 -5.85 7.57
N GLN A 23 -6.45 -5.63 8.01
CA GLN A 23 -6.70 -5.18 9.38
C GLN A 23 -6.36 -6.25 10.43
N SER A 24 -6.39 -7.54 10.08
CA SER A 24 -6.08 -8.62 11.02
C SER A 24 -4.60 -8.68 11.36
N ASN A 25 -3.73 -8.63 10.35
CA ASN A 25 -2.27 -8.71 10.56
C ASN A 25 -1.54 -7.37 10.47
N ARG A 26 -2.30 -6.31 10.15
CA ARG A 26 -1.81 -4.94 9.92
C ARG A 26 -0.90 -4.83 8.69
N ASP A 27 -0.85 -5.85 7.84
CA ASP A 27 0.05 -5.89 6.69
C ASP A 27 -0.46 -5.03 5.54
N VAL A 28 0.45 -4.27 4.95
CA VAL A 28 0.22 -3.38 3.81
C VAL A 28 0.86 -3.99 2.59
N TYR A 29 0.16 -3.94 1.47
CA TYR A 29 0.70 -4.36 0.18
C TYR A 29 0.35 -3.35 -0.91
N VAL A 30 1.22 -3.25 -1.90
CA VAL A 30 1.08 -2.40 -3.09
C VAL A 30 1.06 -3.25 -4.34
N SER A 31 0.19 -2.90 -5.29
CA SER A 31 0.05 -3.57 -6.59
C SER A 31 1.11 -3.05 -7.57
N TRP A 32 2.38 -3.41 -7.37
CA TRP A 32 3.51 -2.99 -8.23
C TRP A 32 4.01 -4.16 -9.09
N GLY A 33 3.30 -4.44 -10.19
CA GLY A 33 3.57 -5.62 -11.04
C GLY A 33 3.22 -6.96 -10.36
N GLY A 34 2.48 -6.89 -9.26
CA GLY A 34 2.17 -7.96 -8.31
C GLY A 34 1.90 -7.35 -6.94
N TRP A 35 1.51 -8.16 -5.95
CA TRP A 35 1.30 -7.65 -4.59
C TRP A 35 2.60 -7.66 -3.79
N SER A 36 3.25 -6.50 -3.71
CA SER A 36 4.48 -6.31 -2.96
C SER A 36 4.16 -5.91 -1.52
N HIS A 37 4.67 -6.65 -0.54
CA HIS A 37 4.52 -6.29 0.88
C HIS A 37 5.41 -5.10 1.21
N ILE A 38 4.82 -4.07 1.80
CA ILE A 38 5.50 -2.79 2.10
C ILE A 38 5.84 -2.66 3.58
N GLY A 39 5.15 -3.42 4.44
CA GLY A 39 5.30 -3.38 5.88
C GLY A 39 3.96 -3.45 6.61
N LYS A 40 3.96 -3.06 7.89
CA LYS A 40 2.76 -3.04 8.73
C LYS A 40 2.31 -1.62 9.03
N ALA A 41 1.00 -1.39 9.10
CA ALA A 41 0.38 -0.12 9.45
C ALA A 41 -0.79 -0.34 10.40
N SER A 42 -0.92 0.54 11.39
CA SER A 42 -1.98 0.44 12.40
C SER A 42 -3.33 0.96 11.88
N SER A 43 -3.30 1.75 10.81
CA SER A 43 -4.49 2.37 10.20
C SER A 43 -4.39 2.43 8.68
N ALA A 44 -5.53 2.46 7.99
CA ALA A 44 -5.58 2.63 6.54
C ALA A 44 -4.84 3.90 6.05
N ASN A 45 -4.95 5.02 6.78
CA ASN A 45 -4.25 6.26 6.42
C ASN A 45 -2.72 6.13 6.51
N GLU A 46 -2.23 5.42 7.53
CA GLU A 46 -0.79 5.14 7.70
C GLU A 46 -0.31 4.17 6.60
N ALA A 47 -1.12 3.18 6.26
CA ALA A 47 -0.86 2.24 5.18
C ALA A 47 -0.70 2.96 3.83
N MET A 48 -1.58 3.91 3.51
CA MET A 48 -1.46 4.72 2.30
C MET A 48 -0.18 5.57 2.31
N ASN A 49 0.15 6.24 3.41
CA ASN A 49 1.37 7.04 3.52
C ASN A 49 2.64 6.18 3.30
N LYS A 50 2.70 4.99 3.90
CA LYS A 50 3.80 4.04 3.71
C LYS A 50 3.89 3.55 2.27
N ALA A 51 2.75 3.24 1.65
CA ALA A 51 2.68 2.81 0.27
C ALA A 51 3.18 3.90 -0.70
N GLU A 52 2.75 5.13 -0.48
CA GLU A 52 3.16 6.28 -1.27
C GLU A 52 4.67 6.54 -1.12
N ALA A 53 5.20 6.56 0.10
CA ALA A 53 6.62 6.74 0.36
C ALA A 53 7.47 5.64 -0.31
N TRP A 54 7.03 4.38 -0.26
CA TRP A 54 7.73 3.27 -0.92
C TRP A 54 7.73 3.39 -2.44
N LEU A 55 6.59 3.80 -3.03
CA LEU A 55 6.47 4.02 -4.47
C LEU A 55 7.15 5.29 -4.97
N TYR A 56 7.33 6.27 -4.10
CA TYR A 56 8.10 7.48 -4.40
C TYR A 56 9.61 7.18 -4.49
N ASN A 57 10.09 6.19 -3.73
CA ASN A 57 11.49 5.75 -3.75
C ASN A 57 11.86 4.84 -4.95
N LYS A 58 10.89 4.44 -5.80
CA LYS A 58 11.06 3.46 -6.91
C LYS A 58 10.78 4.06 -8.30
#